data_AF-A0A0P9E2W7-F1
#
_entry.id   AF-A0A0P9E2W7-F1
#
_cell.length_a   1.000
_cell.length_b   1.000
_cell.length_c   1.000
_cell.angle_alpha   90.00
_cell.angle_beta   90.00
_cell.angle_gamma   90.00
#
_symmetry.space_group_name_H-M   'P 1'
#
loop_
_entity.id
_entity.type
_entity.pdbx_description
1 polymer ?
#
loop_
_entity_poly.entity_id
_entity_poly.type
_entity_poly.pdbx_seq_one_letter_code
_entity_poly.pdbx_strand_id
1 'polypeptide(L)' 'MLFSNRQKKLILDVLLKERRRLFSKHKGELLDKTIEDLSQMLRNEEINAEPKDNVIDWSRKSGKRH' A
#
# COMPACT_ATOMS: atom_id res chain seq x y z
N MET A 1 -10.27 -2.75 9.42
CA MET A 1 -9.70 -3.81 8.56
C MET A 1 -9.44 -5.06 9.39
N LEU A 2 -9.59 -6.25 8.80
CA LEU A 2 -9.51 -7.56 9.48
C LEU A 2 -8.13 -7.88 10.10
N PHE A 3 -7.07 -7.22 9.65
CA PHE A 3 -5.70 -7.37 10.17
C PHE A 3 -5.07 -6.02 10.50
N SER A 4 -4.25 -5.99 11.56
CA SER A 4 -3.36 -4.87 11.89
C SER A 4 -2.21 -4.76 10.88
N ASN A 5 -1.60 -3.57 10.78
CA ASN A 5 -0.45 -3.33 9.90
C ASN A 5 0.71 -4.30 10.19
N ARG A 6 0.95 -4.60 11.47
CA ARG A 6 1.97 -5.57 11.90
C ARG A 6 1.66 -7.00 11.43
N GLN A 7 0.39 -7.42 11.50
CA GLN A 7 -0.03 -8.74 11.00
C GLN A 7 0.14 -8.83 9.48
N LYS A 8 -0.21 -7.78 8.74
CA LYS A 8 -0.02 -7.74 7.28
C LYS A 8 1.45 -7.83 6.87
N LYS A 9 2.34 -7.12 7.57
CA LYS A 9 3.80 -7.22 7.37
C LYS A 9 4.31 -8.64 7.61
N LEU A 10 3.85 -9.29 8.68
CA LEU A 10 4.19 -10.68 8.97
C LEU A 10 3.71 -11.65 7.88
N ILE A 11 2.47 -11.46 7.39
CA ILE A 11 1.92 -12.27 6.30
C ILE A 11 2.76 -12.10 5.04
N LEU A 12 3.09 -10.85 4.66
CA LEU A 12 3.92 -10.56 3.50
C LEU A 12 5.30 -11.25 3.57
N ASP A 13 5.95 -11.21 4.74
CA ASP A 13 7.24 -11.87 4.96
C ASP A 13 7.17 -13.39 4.78
N VAL A 14 6.07 -14.02 5.22
CA VAL A 14 5.86 -15.46 5.03
C VAL A 14 5.65 -15.77 3.54
N LEU A 15 4.83 -15.00 2.84
CA LEU A 15 4.57 -15.19 1.40
C LEU A 15 5.85 -15.04 0.57
N LEU A 16 6.70 -14.06 0.90
CA LEU A 16 8.00 -13.87 0.24
C LEU A 16 8.96 -15.04 0.46
N LYS A 17 8.93 -15.68 1.64
CA LYS A 17 9.72 -16.90 1.91
C LYS A 17 9.21 -18.08 1.09
N GLU A 18 7.89 -18.25 1.02
CA GLU A 18 7.29 -19.31 0.21
C GLU A 18 7.54 -19.12 -1.28
N ARG A 19 7.56 -17.86 -1.78
CA ARG A 19 7.91 -17.56 -3.17
C ARG A 19 9.29 -18.08 -3.54
N ARG A 20 10.26 -18.00 -2.62
CA ARG A 20 11.63 -18.51 -2.83
C ARG A 20 11.71 -20.04 -2.82
N ARG A 21 10.74 -20.72 -2.21
CA ARG A 21 10.66 -22.19 -2.11
C ARG A 21 9.83 -22.81 -3.23
N LEU A 22 9.04 -22.02 -3.94
CA LEU A 22 8.18 -22.49 -5.01
C LEU A 22 8.96 -22.74 -6.29
N PHE A 23 8.96 -24.00 -6.74
CA PHE A 23 9.58 -24.43 -8.00
C PHE A 23 8.57 -24.53 -9.16
N SER A 24 7.28 -24.29 -8.91
CA SER A 24 6.22 -24.44 -9.92
C SER A 24 5.81 -23.09 -10.50
N LYS A 25 6.02 -22.94 -11.82
CA LYS A 25 5.70 -21.73 -12.60
C LYS A 25 4.22 -21.31 -12.50
N HIS A 26 3.30 -22.27 -12.38
CA HIS A 26 1.86 -22.01 -12.32
C HIS A 26 1.35 -21.70 -10.91
N LYS A 27 2.01 -22.21 -9.87
CA LYS A 27 1.67 -21.89 -8.47
C LYS A 27 2.25 -20.54 -8.02
N GLY A 28 3.23 -20.01 -8.75
CA GLY A 28 3.82 -18.70 -8.51
C GLY A 28 2.86 -17.55 -8.79
N GLU A 29 2.02 -17.64 -9.83
CA GLU A 29 1.23 -16.50 -10.30
C GLU A 29 0.24 -15.97 -9.25
N LEU A 30 -0.52 -16.85 -8.58
CA LEU A 30 -1.42 -16.44 -7.51
C LEU A 30 -0.65 -15.87 -6.31
N LEU A 31 0.48 -16.48 -5.96
CA LEU A 31 1.32 -16.01 -4.86
C LEU A 31 1.91 -14.63 -5.17
N ASP A 32 2.40 -14.41 -6.39
CA ASP A 32 2.97 -13.16 -6.84
C ASP A 32 1.94 -12.04 -6.79
N LYS A 33 0.74 -12.29 -7.32
CA LYS A 33 -0.37 -11.34 -7.24
C LYS A 33 -0.76 -11.03 -5.80
N THR A 34 -0.82 -12.06 -4.94
CA THR A 34 -1.14 -11.89 -3.52
C THR A 34 -0.08 -11.03 -2.81
N ILE A 35 1.20 -11.22 -3.13
CA ILE A 35 2.32 -10.41 -2.61
C ILE A 35 2.19 -8.95 -3.08
N GLU A 36 1.88 -8.74 -4.35
CA GLU A 36 1.69 -7.41 -4.94
C GLU A 36 0.54 -6.66 -4.26
N ASP A 37 -0.62 -7.29 -4.15
CA ASP A 37 -1.82 -6.70 -3.53
C ASP A 37 -1.57 -6.33 -2.05
N LEU A 38 -0.93 -7.23 -1.28
CA LEU A 38 -0.59 -6.97 0.13
C LEU A 38 0.43 -5.85 0.28
N SER A 39 1.41 -5.77 -0.63
CA SER A 39 2.42 -4.72 -0.61
C SER A 39 1.80 -3.35 -0.92
N GLN A 40 0.90 -3.28 -1.91
CA GLN A 40 0.17 -2.05 -2.23
C GLN A 40 -0.74 -1.63 -1.07
N MET A 41 -1.46 -2.57 -0.46
CA MET A 41 -2.32 -2.28 0.69
C MET A 41 -1.53 -1.67 1.85
N LEU A 42 -0.37 -2.25 2.20
CA LEU A 42 0.51 -1.72 3.25
C LEU A 42 1.02 -0.31 2.92
N ARG A 43 1.39 -0.05 1.67
CA ARG A 43 1.86 1.26 1.21
C ARG A 43 0.75 2.32 1.25
N ASN A 44 -0.46 1.94 0.84
CA ASN A 44 -1.63 2.83 0.88
C ASN A 44 -2.00 3.17 2.33
N GLU A 45 -1.90 2.22 3.25
CA GLU A 45 -2.09 2.49 4.68
C GLU A 45 -1.04 3.43 5.24
N GLU A 46 0.23 3.31 4.82
CA GLU A 46 1.30 4.21 5.25
C GLU A 46 1.10 5.62 4.69
N ILE A 47 0.71 5.76 3.43
CA ILE A 47 0.46 7.06 2.79
C ILE A 47 -0.78 7.75 3.39
N ASN A 48 -1.84 7.00 3.68
CA ASN A 48 -3.10 7.53 4.21
C ASN A 48 -3.15 7.61 5.75
N ALA A 49 -2.11 7.13 6.45
CA ALA A 49 -2.02 7.26 7.90
C ALA A 49 -1.78 8.71 8.35
N GLU A 50 -1.19 9.54 7.49
CA GLU A 50 -1.10 10.97 7.74
C GLU A 50 -2.31 11.69 7.12
N PRO A 51 -3.12 12.42 7.91
CA PRO A 51 -4.06 13.35 7.34
C PRO A 51 -3.25 14.46 6.68
N LYS A 52 -3.07 14.36 5.36
CA LYS A 52 -2.61 15.51 4.57
C LYS A 52 -3.72 16.53 4.58
N ASP A 53 -3.72 17.41 5.58
CA ASP A 53 -4.40 18.70 5.56
C ASP A 53 -3.76 19.60 4.50
N ASN A 54 -3.78 19.14 3.24
CA ASN A 54 -3.59 20.00 2.09
C ASN A 54 -4.96 20.56 1.72
N VAL A 55 -5.55 21.30 2.65
CA VAL A 55 -6.62 22.24 2.31
C VAL A 55 -5.95 23.28 1.43
N ILE A 56 -6.05 23.07 0.11
CA ILE A 56 -5.65 24.08 -0.86
C ILE A 56 -6.57 25.26 -0.63
N ASP A 57 -6.04 26.32 0.00
CA ASP A 57 -6.74 27.57 0.19
C ASP A 57 -6.83 28.32 -1.15
N TRP A 58 -7.91 28.04 -1.89
CA TRP A 58 -8.23 28.68 -3.16
C TRP A 58 -8.61 30.17 -3.01
N SER A 59 -8.74 30.70 -1.80
CA SER A 59 -9.13 32.10 -1.56
C SER A 59 -8.02 33.11 -1.92
N ARG A 60 -6.76 32.68 -1.99
CA ARG A 60 -5.62 33.58 -2.27
C ARG A 60 -5.48 34.01 -3.73
N LYS A 61 -6.24 33.46 -4.68
CA LYS A 61 -6.05 33.75 -6.12
C LYS A 61 -6.88 34.94 -6.65
N SER A 62 -7.79 35.50 -5.85
CA SER A 62 -8.60 36.67 -6.24
C SER A 62 -8.12 37.95 -5.53
N GLY A 63 -7.01 38.52 -5.98
CA GLY A 63 -6.50 39.75 -5.37
C GLY A 63 -5.37 40.42 -6.13
N LYS A 64 -5.70 41.06 -7.26
CA LYS A 64 -5.18 42.36 -7.72
C LYS A 64 -5.58 42.60 -9.18
N ARG A 65 -6.76 43.21 -9.36
CA ARG A 65 -6.98 44.18 -10.43
C ARG A 65 -6.80 45.55 -9.78
N HIS A 66 -5.76 46.27 -10.16
CA HIS A 66 -5.65 47.71 -10.00
C HIS A 66 -4.89 48.24 -11.21
#